data_AF-A0A7K7Q3N3-F1
#
_entry.id   AF-A0A7K7Q3N3-F1
#
_cell.length_a   1.000
_cell.length_b   1.000
_cell.length_c   1.000
_cell.angle_alpha   90.00
_cell.angle_beta   90.00
_cell.angle_gamma   90.00
#
_symmetry.space_group_name_H-M   'P 1'
#
loop_
_entity.id
_entity.type
_entity.pdbx_description
1 polymer ?
#
loop_
_entity_poly.entity_id
_entity_poly.type
_entity_poly.pdbx_seq_one_letter_code
_entity_poly.pdbx_strand_id
1 'polypeptide(L)'
;LSDRFFPFEAIQTDAVLSLDEDTSLSTSEVDFAFSVWRSFPERIVGFPTQSHFWDPELGRWGYTSKWTNELSIVLTAAAFYHRYYHSLFTEYLPAGLRELVDGLAACEDILMNVLVAAVTKLPPIKVTQRKQHKEAAGQQAECRDGAAGTPPPGQRSPSAPRSAPAQPKGTAGSRRFSQRQDCLNQLADWFGYMPLVSSQLRLDPVLFKDQVSVLRKKYPSLEKP
;
A
#
# COMPACT_ATOMS: atom_id res chain seq x y z
N LEU A 1 18.37 8.50 -3.75
CA LEU A 1 16.93 8.13 -3.57
C LEU A 1 16.83 6.99 -2.58
N SER A 2 17.71 6.00 -2.70
CA SER A 2 17.89 4.90 -1.73
C SER A 2 18.40 5.32 -0.34
N ASP A 3 18.72 6.60 -0.12
CA ASP A 3 19.26 7.15 1.14
C ASP A 3 18.36 6.88 2.36
N ARG A 4 17.06 6.66 2.14
CA ARG A 4 16.10 6.28 3.19
C ARG A 4 16.44 4.94 3.86
N PHE A 5 17.24 4.10 3.21
CA PHE A 5 17.67 2.79 3.71
C PHE A 5 19.09 2.80 4.28
N PHE A 6 19.70 3.97 4.42
CA PHE A 6 21.00 4.09 5.07
C PHE A 6 20.86 3.78 6.57
N PRO A 7 21.80 3.01 7.18
CA PRO A 7 21.73 2.62 8.59
C PRO A 7 22.11 3.80 9.50
N PHE A 8 21.21 4.77 9.64
CA PHE A 8 21.43 5.94 10.49
C PHE A 8 21.53 5.55 11.98
N GLU A 9 22.54 6.08 12.67
CA GLU A 9 22.75 5.82 14.11
C GLU A 9 21.57 6.25 15.00
N ALA A 10 20.74 7.19 14.52
CA ALA A 10 19.53 7.62 15.21
C ALA A 10 18.45 6.52 15.28
N ILE A 11 18.51 5.48 14.43
CA ILE A 11 17.53 4.38 14.39
C ILE A 11 17.91 3.33 15.44
N GLN A 12 17.40 3.52 16.66
CA GLN A 12 17.68 2.64 17.79
C GLN A 12 16.68 1.47 17.91
N THR A 13 15.54 1.54 17.23
CA THR A 13 14.47 0.54 17.28
C THR A 13 14.70 -0.59 16.28
N ASP A 14 14.27 -1.81 16.62
CA ASP A 14 14.33 -2.93 15.68
C ASP A 14 13.33 -2.74 14.52
N ALA A 15 12.14 -2.20 14.80
CA ALA A 15 11.15 -1.86 13.80
C ALA A 15 11.44 -0.49 13.17
N VAL A 16 11.33 -0.42 11.85
CA VAL A 16 11.33 0.82 11.08
C VAL A 16 9.98 0.94 10.37
N LEU A 17 9.29 2.05 10.59
CA LEU A 17 8.15 2.47 9.77
C LEU A 17 8.67 3.42 8.70
N SER A 18 8.62 3.05 7.43
CA SER A 18 8.76 4.05 6.36
C SER A 18 7.40 4.50 5.86
N LEU A 19 7.31 5.80 5.62
CA LEU A 19 6.16 6.48 5.06
C LEU A 19 6.63 7.45 3.99
N ASP A 20 5.95 7.48 2.86
CA ASP A 20 6.12 8.51 1.83
C ASP A 20 5.29 9.75 2.19
N GLU A 21 5.68 10.92 1.68
CA GLU A 21 5.07 12.22 2.00
C GLU A 21 3.57 12.30 1.66
N ASP A 22 3.14 11.56 0.63
CA ASP A 22 1.75 11.51 0.16
C ASP A 22 0.91 10.42 0.85
N THR A 23 1.49 9.68 1.81
CA THR A 23 0.82 8.60 2.53
C THR A 23 0.27 9.10 3.85
N SER A 24 -1.04 8.88 4.07
CA SER A 24 -1.70 9.12 5.35
C SER A 24 -2.20 7.82 5.96
N LEU A 25 -1.82 7.57 7.22
CA LEU A 25 -2.30 6.44 8.04
C LEU A 25 -2.84 6.97 9.37
N SER A 26 -3.94 6.40 9.83
CA SER A 26 -4.45 6.64 11.18
C SER A 26 -3.57 5.95 12.22
N THR A 27 -3.56 6.46 13.45
CA THR A 27 -2.87 5.82 14.59
C THR A 27 -3.32 4.38 14.80
N SER A 28 -4.60 4.09 14.59
CA SER A 28 -5.14 2.73 14.70
C SER A 28 -4.58 1.77 13.65
N GLU A 29 -4.29 2.26 12.44
CA GLU A 29 -3.70 1.46 11.37
C GLU A 29 -2.21 1.23 11.61
N VAL A 30 -1.50 2.24 12.10
CA VAL A 30 -0.10 2.12 12.51
C VAL A 30 0.03 1.11 13.66
N ASP A 31 -0.81 1.22 14.69
CA ASP A 31 -0.82 0.28 15.83
C ASP A 31 -1.10 -1.16 15.38
N PHE A 32 -2.06 -1.35 14.47
CA PHE A 32 -2.39 -2.66 13.93
C PHE A 32 -1.22 -3.24 13.15
N ALA A 33 -0.67 -2.48 12.20
CA ALA A 33 0.45 -2.91 11.37
C ALA A 33 1.69 -3.23 12.21
N PHE A 34 1.99 -2.43 13.23
CA PHE A 34 3.07 -2.70 14.17
C PHE A 34 2.81 -3.97 14.99
N SER A 35 1.58 -4.19 15.46
CA SER A 35 1.21 -5.43 16.17
C SER A 35 1.36 -6.67 15.28
N VAL A 36 1.05 -6.55 13.99
CA VAL A 36 1.27 -7.61 13.00
C VAL A 36 2.76 -7.84 12.79
N TRP A 37 3.54 -6.77 12.57
CA TRP A 37 4.99 -6.86 12.40
C TRP A 37 5.69 -7.50 13.59
N ARG A 38 5.26 -7.19 14.82
CA ARG A 38 5.79 -7.83 16.04
C ARG A 38 5.61 -9.35 16.07
N SER A 39 4.60 -9.88 15.37
CA SER A 39 4.39 -11.33 15.27
C SER A 39 5.26 -11.97 14.17
N PHE A 40 5.80 -11.15 13.25
CA PHE A 40 6.53 -11.56 12.06
C PHE A 40 7.70 -10.60 11.75
N PRO A 41 8.65 -10.42 12.69
CA PRO A 41 9.66 -9.37 12.61
C PRO A 41 10.59 -9.53 11.40
N GLU A 42 10.74 -10.74 10.87
CA GLU A 42 11.52 -11.03 9.68
C GLU A 42 10.86 -10.59 8.36
N ARG A 43 9.56 -10.24 8.35
CA ARG A 43 8.81 -9.95 7.13
C ARG A 43 8.50 -8.46 6.99
N ILE A 44 8.38 -7.99 5.74
CA ILE A 44 7.83 -6.67 5.45
C ILE A 44 6.31 -6.73 5.64
N VAL A 45 5.76 -5.81 6.44
CA VAL A 45 4.32 -5.68 6.70
C VAL A 45 3.86 -4.30 6.25
N GLY A 46 2.91 -4.21 5.33
CA GLY A 46 2.48 -2.89 4.84
C GLY A 46 1.20 -2.89 4.02
N PHE A 47 0.84 -1.70 3.52
CA PHE A 47 -0.49 -1.43 2.94
C PHE A 47 -0.53 -1.55 1.41
N PRO A 48 0.32 -0.82 0.64
CA PRO A 48 0.25 -0.87 -0.81
C PRO A 48 1.01 -2.11 -1.30
N THR A 49 0.31 -2.97 -2.03
CA THR A 49 0.85 -4.24 -2.51
C THR A 49 0.92 -4.31 -4.01
N GLN A 50 1.90 -5.04 -4.51
CA GLN A 50 2.14 -5.32 -5.93
C GLN A 50 2.49 -6.79 -6.08
N SER A 51 2.50 -7.28 -7.31
CA SER A 51 2.88 -8.66 -7.59
C SER A 51 3.83 -8.78 -8.78
N HIS A 52 4.58 -9.87 -8.80
CA HIS A 52 5.28 -10.36 -9.97
C HIS A 52 4.52 -11.55 -10.56
N PHE A 53 4.73 -11.82 -11.83
CA PHE A 53 4.23 -13.01 -12.51
C PHE A 53 5.20 -13.42 -13.62
N TRP A 54 5.21 -14.69 -14.01
CA TRP A 54 5.95 -15.10 -15.19
C TRP A 54 5.10 -14.85 -16.44
N ASP A 55 5.64 -14.14 -17.42
CA ASP A 55 5.02 -13.97 -18.72
C ASP A 55 5.64 -14.99 -19.71
N PRO A 56 4.92 -16.07 -20.06
CA PRO A 56 5.45 -17.09 -20.97
C PRO A 56 5.53 -16.60 -22.42
N GLU A 57 4.77 -15.59 -22.83
CA GLU A 57 4.79 -15.06 -24.19
C GLU A 57 6.05 -14.21 -24.41
N LEU A 58 6.42 -13.43 -23.39
CA LEU A 58 7.61 -12.58 -23.42
C LEU A 58 8.86 -13.27 -22.87
N GLY A 59 8.72 -14.44 -22.25
CA GLY A 59 9.83 -15.18 -21.63
C GLY A 59 10.55 -14.39 -20.53
N ARG A 60 9.80 -13.57 -19.77
CA ARG A 60 10.36 -12.66 -18.75
C ARG A 60 9.42 -12.49 -17.56
N TRP A 61 9.95 -11.98 -16.45
CA TRP A 61 9.12 -11.65 -15.30
C TRP A 61 8.33 -10.37 -15.56
N GLY A 62 7.04 -10.39 -15.28
CA GLY A 62 6.12 -9.26 -15.31
C GLY A 62 5.92 -8.63 -13.94
N TYR A 63 5.78 -7.31 -13.89
CA TYR A 63 5.39 -6.54 -12.71
C TYR A 63 3.93 -6.08 -12.87
N THR A 64 3.11 -6.17 -11.82
CA THR A 64 1.70 -5.75 -11.88
C THR A 64 1.24 -5.02 -10.63
N SER A 65 0.49 -3.94 -10.86
CA SER A 65 -0.27 -3.20 -9.86
C SER A 65 -1.75 -3.53 -9.86
N LYS A 66 -2.18 -4.51 -10.67
CA LYS A 66 -3.57 -4.92 -10.73
C LYS A 66 -3.99 -5.46 -9.38
N TRP A 67 -5.22 -5.15 -8.98
CA TRP A 67 -5.83 -5.75 -7.81
C TRP A 67 -6.02 -7.23 -8.06
N THR A 68 -5.15 -8.05 -7.47
CA THR A 68 -5.27 -9.50 -7.45
C THR A 68 -5.24 -9.98 -6.00
N ASN A 69 -5.60 -11.24 -5.80
CA ASN A 69 -5.52 -11.86 -4.47
C ASN A 69 -4.09 -12.29 -4.12
N GLU A 70 -3.17 -12.20 -5.08
CA GLU A 70 -1.77 -12.57 -4.93
C GLU A 70 -0.90 -11.32 -4.78
N LEU A 71 0.08 -11.39 -3.89
CA LEU A 71 1.05 -10.34 -3.66
C LEU A 71 2.44 -10.96 -3.47
N SER A 72 3.46 -10.23 -3.88
CA SER A 72 4.85 -10.62 -3.62
C SER A 72 5.71 -9.44 -3.20
N ILE A 73 5.16 -8.22 -3.28
CA ILE A 73 5.85 -6.98 -3.00
C ILE A 73 4.92 -6.11 -2.13
N VAL A 74 5.45 -5.59 -1.03
CA VAL A 74 4.86 -4.50 -0.26
C VAL A 74 5.71 -3.25 -0.49
N LEU A 75 5.09 -2.14 -0.91
CA LEU A 75 5.81 -0.89 -1.12
C LEU A 75 6.24 -0.30 0.21
N THR A 76 7.50 0.13 0.31
CA THR A 76 8.04 0.71 1.55
C THR A 76 7.43 2.08 1.85
N ALA A 77 6.72 2.68 0.90
CA ALA A 77 5.89 3.87 1.05
C ALA A 77 4.92 3.84 2.24
N ALA A 78 4.50 2.66 2.69
CA ALA A 78 3.77 2.50 3.94
C ALA A 78 3.98 1.09 4.49
N ALA A 79 5.12 0.87 5.15
CA ALA A 79 5.48 -0.45 5.65
C ALA A 79 6.35 -0.42 6.91
N PHE A 80 6.18 -1.47 7.71
CA PHE A 80 7.06 -1.89 8.78
C PHE A 80 7.99 -2.99 8.29
N TYR A 81 9.27 -2.89 8.66
CA TYR A 81 10.27 -3.93 8.49
C TYR A 81 11.38 -3.77 9.53
N HIS A 82 12.28 -4.74 9.61
CA HIS A 82 13.37 -4.70 10.58
C HIS A 82 14.54 -3.84 10.11
N ARG A 83 15.13 -3.03 11.00
CA ARG A 83 16.31 -2.19 10.72
C ARG A 83 17.52 -2.92 10.14
N TYR A 84 17.72 -4.23 10.42
CA TYR A 84 18.90 -4.93 9.91
C TYR A 84 18.89 -4.99 8.38
N TYR A 85 17.73 -4.84 7.74
CA TYR A 85 17.62 -4.72 6.30
C TYR A 85 18.28 -3.45 5.76
N HIS A 86 18.43 -2.37 6.54
CA HIS A 86 19.23 -1.20 6.15
C HIS A 86 20.72 -1.56 6.06
N SER A 87 21.25 -2.30 7.03
CA SER A 87 22.63 -2.81 6.99
C SER A 87 22.83 -3.79 5.85
N LEU A 88 21.91 -4.75 5.63
CA LEU A 88 21.99 -5.65 4.47
C LEU A 88 21.92 -4.88 3.14
N PHE A 89 21.05 -3.89 3.04
CA PHE A 89 20.91 -3.07 1.84
C PHE A 89 22.16 -2.24 1.56
N THR A 90 22.81 -1.70 2.59
CA THR A 90 23.93 -0.76 2.44
C THR A 90 25.29 -1.45 2.38
N GLU A 91 25.50 -2.44 3.24
CA GLU A 91 26.81 -3.07 3.48
C GLU A 91 27.00 -4.38 2.71
N TYR A 92 25.91 -5.14 2.48
CA TYR A 92 26.01 -6.46 1.84
C TYR A 92 25.68 -6.42 0.35
N LEU A 93 24.79 -5.53 -0.10
CA LEU A 93 24.51 -5.39 -1.52
C LEU A 93 25.70 -4.74 -2.25
N PRO A 94 26.19 -5.35 -3.35
CA PRO A 94 27.27 -4.77 -4.12
C PRO A 94 26.92 -3.38 -4.65
N ALA A 95 27.92 -2.49 -4.69
CA ALA A 95 27.73 -1.10 -5.09
C ALA A 95 27.04 -0.98 -6.46
N GLY A 96 27.39 -1.82 -7.43
CA GLY A 96 26.76 -1.82 -8.76
C GLY A 96 25.25 -2.09 -8.74
N LEU A 97 24.74 -2.87 -7.76
CA LEU A 97 23.30 -3.09 -7.62
C LEU A 97 22.58 -1.87 -7.02
N ARG A 98 23.26 -1.14 -6.13
CA ARG A 98 22.76 0.12 -5.58
C ARG A 98 22.75 1.22 -6.63
N GLU A 99 23.82 1.34 -7.42
CA GLU A 99 23.92 2.27 -8.55
C GLU A 99 22.85 2.00 -9.62
N LEU A 100 22.55 0.72 -9.88
CA LEU A 100 21.45 0.35 -10.76
C LEU A 100 20.11 0.92 -10.26
N VAL A 101 19.83 0.78 -8.97
CA VAL A 101 18.58 1.27 -8.36
C VAL A 101 18.53 2.79 -8.31
N ASP A 102 19.64 3.47 -8.06
CA ASP A 102 19.69 4.93 -8.12
C ASP A 102 19.47 5.46 -9.55
N GLY A 103 19.91 4.71 -10.57
CA GLY A 103 19.61 4.99 -11.98
C GLY A 103 18.15 4.69 -12.39
N LEU A 104 17.51 3.72 -11.72
CA LEU A 104 16.13 3.32 -11.93
C LEU A 104 15.23 3.86 -10.81
N ALA A 105 14.91 5.15 -10.92
CA ALA A 105 13.98 5.82 -10.01
C ALA A 105 12.74 4.95 -9.72
N ALA A 106 12.43 4.75 -8.44
CA ALA A 106 11.34 3.92 -7.93
C ALA A 106 11.53 2.39 -7.95
N CYS A 107 12.77 1.86 -8.03
CA CYS A 107 13.04 0.43 -7.82
C CYS A 107 13.45 0.04 -6.39
N GLU A 108 13.77 1.02 -5.54
CA GLU A 108 14.27 0.77 -4.17
C GLU A 108 13.37 -0.14 -3.32
N ASP A 109 12.04 0.00 -3.46
CA ASP A 109 11.06 -0.89 -2.82
C ASP A 109 11.20 -2.35 -3.29
N ILE A 110 11.38 -2.55 -4.60
CA ILE A 110 11.45 -3.88 -5.22
C ILE A 110 12.74 -4.55 -4.77
N LEU A 111 13.86 -3.83 -4.81
CA LEU A 111 15.13 -4.34 -4.31
C LEU A 111 15.04 -4.70 -2.83
N MET A 112 14.39 -3.88 -2.00
CA MET A 112 14.17 -4.21 -0.59
C MET A 112 13.37 -5.51 -0.43
N ASN A 113 12.28 -5.69 -1.18
CA ASN A 113 11.49 -6.93 -1.13
C ASN A 113 12.29 -8.15 -1.64
N VAL A 114 13.07 -7.98 -2.72
CA VAL A 114 13.95 -9.02 -3.25
C VAL A 114 15.01 -9.42 -2.23
N LEU A 115 15.65 -8.45 -1.57
CA LEU A 115 16.64 -8.68 -0.52
C LEU A 115 16.02 -9.47 0.65
N VAL A 116 14.88 -9.01 1.17
CA VAL A 116 14.16 -9.68 2.26
C VAL A 116 13.77 -11.10 1.88
N ALA A 117 13.18 -11.30 0.70
CA ALA A 117 12.75 -12.61 0.25
C ALA A 117 13.94 -13.53 -0.05
N ALA A 118 15.06 -12.99 -0.55
CA ALA A 118 16.29 -13.76 -0.80
C ALA A 118 16.88 -14.34 0.49
N VAL A 119 16.87 -13.57 1.59
CA VAL A 119 17.44 -14.01 2.87
C VAL A 119 16.47 -14.83 3.73
N THR A 120 15.18 -14.48 3.73
CA THR A 120 14.19 -15.17 4.59
C THR A 120 13.48 -16.32 3.90
N LYS A 121 13.42 -16.32 2.57
CA LYS A 121 12.55 -17.19 1.75
C LYS A 121 11.06 -17.04 2.09
N LEU A 122 10.67 -15.92 2.68
CA LEU A 122 9.30 -15.64 3.09
C LEU A 122 8.69 -14.50 2.26
N PRO A 123 7.37 -14.57 1.98
CA PRO A 123 6.66 -13.49 1.31
C PRO A 123 6.31 -12.36 2.30
N PRO A 124 6.07 -11.13 1.81
CA PRO A 124 5.60 -10.04 2.67
C PRO A 124 4.14 -10.22 3.10
N ILE A 125 3.69 -9.40 4.05
CA ILE A 125 2.33 -9.45 4.61
C ILE A 125 1.56 -8.18 4.26
N LYS A 126 0.37 -8.36 3.70
CA LYS A 126 -0.57 -7.27 3.45
C LYS A 126 -1.40 -6.97 4.69
N VAL A 127 -1.43 -5.71 5.10
CA VAL A 127 -2.45 -5.17 6.01
C VAL A 127 -3.38 -4.24 5.26
N THR A 128 -4.58 -4.02 5.78
CA THR A 128 -5.54 -3.11 5.15
C THR A 128 -5.89 -1.93 6.02
N GLN A 129 -6.29 -0.86 5.33
CA GLN A 129 -6.86 0.32 5.94
C GLN A 129 -8.28 0.05 6.39
N ARG A 130 -8.72 0.70 7.47
CA ARG A 130 -10.12 0.64 7.89
C ARG A 130 -10.97 1.35 6.84
N LYS A 131 -11.80 0.59 6.14
CA LYS A 131 -12.83 1.17 5.29
C LYS A 131 -13.87 1.85 6.19
N GLN A 132 -13.81 3.16 6.30
CA GLN A 132 -14.92 3.93 6.88
C GLN A 132 -16.11 3.74 5.94
N HIS A 133 -17.03 2.84 6.30
CA HIS A 133 -18.39 2.94 5.79
C HIS A 133 -18.91 4.27 6.32
N LYS A 134 -18.97 5.30 5.48
CA LYS A 134 -19.85 6.44 5.75
C LYS A 134 -21.23 5.84 5.88
N GLU A 135 -21.74 5.76 7.11
CA GLU A 135 -23.16 5.62 7.33
C GLU A 135 -23.80 6.77 6.55
N ALA A 136 -24.53 6.44 5.48
CA ALA A 136 -25.40 7.40 4.86
C ALA A 136 -26.38 7.80 5.96
N ALA A 137 -26.19 9.00 6.52
CA ALA A 137 -27.06 9.55 7.53
C ALA A 137 -28.49 9.40 7.02
N GLY A 138 -29.28 8.55 7.69
CA GLY A 138 -30.67 8.33 7.35
C GLY A 138 -31.39 9.66 7.45
N GLN A 139 -31.68 10.26 6.28
CA GLN A 139 -32.70 11.29 6.19
C GLN A 139 -34.02 10.58 6.53
N GLN A 140 -34.48 10.78 7.76
CA GLN A 140 -35.87 10.54 8.12
C GLN A 140 -36.71 11.43 7.21
N ALA A 141 -37.23 10.84 6.14
CA ALA A 141 -38.26 11.43 5.31
C ALA A 141 -39.56 11.42 6.12
N GLU A 142 -39.85 12.55 6.77
CA GLU A 142 -41.19 12.87 7.25
C GLU A 142 -42.09 13.09 6.01
N CYS A 143 -42.91 12.09 5.69
CA CYS A 143 -44.00 12.25 4.73
C CYS A 143 -45.06 13.18 5.33
N ARG A 144 -45.28 14.35 4.71
CA ARG A 144 -46.53 15.10 4.84
C ARG A 144 -47.04 15.51 3.45
N ASP A 145 -48.28 15.13 3.21
CA ASP A 145 -49.04 15.32 1.98
C ASP A 145 -49.34 16.80 1.64
N GLY A 146 -49.35 17.07 0.33
CA GLY A 146 -50.34 17.92 -0.33
C GLY A 146 -50.08 19.42 -0.43
N ALA A 147 -49.76 19.91 -1.63
CA ALA A 147 -50.64 20.78 -2.46
C ALA A 147 -49.86 21.63 -3.47
N ALA A 148 -50.50 21.83 -4.62
CA ALA A 148 -49.96 22.37 -5.87
C ALA A 148 -49.68 23.89 -5.87
N GLY A 149 -48.75 24.31 -6.72
CA GLY A 149 -48.55 25.71 -7.11
C GLY A 149 -47.38 25.89 -8.08
N THR A 150 -47.68 26.08 -9.37
CA THR A 150 -46.72 26.45 -10.44
C THR A 150 -46.58 27.99 -10.55
N PRO A 151 -45.65 28.56 -11.35
CA PRO A 151 -44.53 29.40 -10.90
C PRO A 151 -44.65 30.88 -11.35
N PRO A 152 -43.62 31.73 -11.14
CA PRO A 152 -43.39 32.87 -12.02
C PRO A 152 -42.00 32.88 -12.70
N PRO A 153 -41.86 33.59 -13.84
CA PRO A 153 -40.74 33.43 -14.77
C PRO A 153 -39.64 34.49 -14.59
N GLY A 154 -38.43 34.09 -14.97
CA GLY A 154 -37.43 35.00 -15.55
C GLY A 154 -36.45 35.63 -14.56
N GLN A 155 -35.18 35.22 -14.67
CA GLN A 155 -34.07 36.14 -14.86
C GLN A 155 -32.80 35.40 -15.31
N ARG A 156 -32.02 36.10 -16.13
CA ARG A 156 -30.98 35.62 -17.05
C ARG A 156 -29.72 35.14 -16.32
N SER A 157 -29.18 34.00 -16.75
CA SER A 157 -27.81 33.56 -16.45
C SER A 157 -26.77 34.46 -17.13
N PRO A 158 -25.66 34.82 -16.46
CA PRO A 158 -24.40 35.13 -17.12
C PRO A 158 -23.48 33.90 -17.12
N SER A 159 -23.08 33.54 -18.34
CA SER A 159 -21.91 32.76 -18.76
C SER A 159 -20.89 32.31 -17.70
N ALA A 160 -20.72 30.99 -17.60
CA ALA A 160 -19.54 30.36 -17.00
C ALA A 160 -18.27 30.68 -17.81
N PRO A 161 -17.12 30.99 -17.18
CA PRO A 161 -15.85 31.04 -17.89
C PRO A 161 -15.40 29.61 -18.22
N ARG A 162 -15.02 29.41 -19.48
CA ARG A 162 -14.44 28.18 -20.03
C ARG A 162 -13.27 27.71 -19.16
N SER A 163 -13.41 26.54 -18.55
CA SER A 163 -12.29 25.79 -17.98
C SER A 163 -11.32 25.43 -19.12
N ALA A 164 -10.08 25.87 -18.98
CA ALA A 164 -8.97 25.48 -19.84
C ALA A 164 -8.78 23.95 -19.78
N PRO A 165 -8.32 23.31 -20.88
CA PRO A 165 -8.16 21.87 -20.93
C PRO A 165 -7.09 21.43 -19.91
N ALA A 166 -7.46 20.48 -19.06
CA ALA A 166 -6.56 19.80 -18.15
C ALA A 166 -5.45 19.10 -18.96
N GLN A 167 -4.20 19.45 -18.64
CA GLN A 167 -3.00 18.77 -19.13
C GLN A 167 -3.01 17.28 -18.68
N PRO A 168 -2.58 16.33 -19.54
CA PRO A 168 -2.67 14.91 -19.23
C PRO A 168 -1.57 14.49 -18.26
N LYS A 169 -1.94 14.05 -17.04
CA LYS A 169 -1.07 13.33 -16.07
C LYS A 169 -0.76 11.88 -16.53
N GLY A 170 -0.49 11.66 -17.82
CA GLY A 170 -0.44 10.32 -18.43
C GLY A 170 0.96 9.73 -18.68
N THR A 171 2.01 10.54 -18.69
CA THR A 171 3.35 10.11 -19.15
C THR A 171 4.27 9.64 -18.02
N ALA A 172 4.24 10.30 -16.88
CA ALA A 172 5.12 9.98 -15.74
C ALA A 172 4.81 8.61 -15.12
N GLY A 173 3.52 8.24 -14.99
CA GLY A 173 3.10 6.95 -14.45
C GLY A 173 3.50 5.77 -15.33
N SER A 174 3.35 5.92 -16.65
CA SER A 174 3.76 4.90 -17.64
C SER A 174 5.27 4.65 -17.60
N ARG A 175 6.07 5.73 -17.53
CA ARG A 175 7.54 5.63 -17.41
C ARG A 175 7.97 4.94 -16.12
N ARG A 176 7.36 5.29 -14.98
CA ARG A 176 7.63 4.66 -13.68
C ARG A 176 7.31 3.16 -13.69
N PHE A 177 6.22 2.77 -14.33
CA PHE A 177 5.85 1.36 -14.48
C PHE A 177 6.86 0.59 -15.34
N SER A 178 7.27 1.15 -16.48
CA SER A 178 8.31 0.54 -17.34
C SER A 178 9.63 0.37 -16.58
N GLN A 179 10.06 1.38 -15.82
CA GLN A 179 11.29 1.29 -15.02
C GLN A 179 11.24 0.18 -13.97
N ARG A 180 10.08 0.00 -13.31
CA ARG A 180 9.87 -1.11 -12.36
C ARG A 180 9.91 -2.47 -13.04
N GLN A 181 9.31 -2.55 -14.21
CA GLN A 181 9.31 -3.76 -15.03
C GLN A 181 10.73 -4.17 -15.45
N ASP A 182 11.55 -3.21 -15.89
CA ASP A 182 12.93 -3.46 -16.28
C ASP A 182 13.80 -3.81 -15.07
N CYS A 183 13.59 -3.12 -13.95
CA CYS A 183 14.34 -3.38 -12.73
C CYS A 183 14.08 -4.78 -12.17
N LEU A 184 12.84 -5.25 -12.15
CA LEU A 184 12.49 -6.59 -11.68
C LEU A 184 13.28 -7.68 -12.43
N ASN A 185 13.40 -7.54 -13.75
CA ASN A 185 14.14 -8.51 -14.56
C ASN A 185 15.65 -8.41 -14.32
N GLN A 186 16.21 -7.20 -14.25
CA GLN A 186 17.64 -7.03 -13.93
C GLN A 186 18.00 -7.58 -12.54
N LEU A 187 17.10 -7.45 -11.56
CA LEU A 187 17.28 -8.06 -10.24
C LEU A 187 17.25 -9.59 -10.35
N ALA A 188 16.29 -10.16 -11.07
CA ALA A 188 16.22 -11.61 -11.27
C ALA A 188 17.48 -12.16 -11.96
N ASP A 189 17.97 -11.47 -12.98
CA ASP A 189 19.20 -11.83 -13.70
C ASP A 189 20.42 -11.75 -12.77
N TRP A 190 20.50 -10.69 -11.96
CA TRP A 190 21.59 -10.51 -11.01
C TRP A 190 21.64 -11.60 -9.93
N PHE A 191 20.48 -11.98 -9.37
CA PHE A 191 20.38 -13.06 -8.39
C PHE A 191 20.50 -14.46 -9.04
N GLY A 192 20.34 -14.57 -10.37
CA GLY A 192 20.33 -15.83 -11.11
C GLY A 192 19.04 -16.65 -10.96
N TYR A 193 18.05 -16.12 -10.23
CA TYR A 193 16.70 -16.67 -10.05
C TYR A 193 15.78 -15.55 -9.56
N MET A 194 14.47 -15.78 -9.55
CA MET A 194 13.50 -14.85 -8.96
C MET A 194 13.37 -15.10 -7.45
N PRO A 195 13.82 -14.17 -6.57
CA PRO A 195 13.77 -14.41 -5.12
C PRO A 195 12.42 -14.08 -4.50
N LEU A 196 11.57 -13.29 -5.17
CA LEU A 196 10.27 -12.91 -4.66
C LEU A 196 9.38 -14.14 -4.48
N VAL A 197 8.72 -14.21 -3.33
CA VAL A 197 7.77 -15.27 -3.00
C VAL A 197 6.36 -14.69 -3.00
N SER A 198 5.45 -15.33 -3.72
CA SER A 198 4.04 -14.96 -3.72
C SER A 198 3.30 -15.40 -2.46
N SER A 199 2.28 -14.64 -2.09
CA SER A 199 1.40 -14.90 -0.95
C SER A 199 0.02 -14.33 -1.20
N GLN A 200 -0.97 -14.88 -0.50
CA GLN A 200 -2.33 -14.35 -0.44
C GLN A 200 -2.66 -13.87 0.98
N LEU A 201 -1.67 -13.82 1.87
CA LEU A 201 -1.87 -13.46 3.27
C LEU A 201 -2.22 -11.98 3.42
N ARG A 202 -3.43 -11.76 3.92
CA ARG A 202 -3.99 -10.44 4.23
C ARG A 202 -4.54 -10.46 5.65
N LEU A 203 -4.18 -9.44 6.43
CA LEU A 203 -4.68 -9.24 7.79
C LEU A 203 -5.47 -7.92 7.85
N ASP A 204 -6.73 -8.01 8.29
CA ASP A 204 -7.64 -6.86 8.35
C ASP A 204 -7.89 -6.42 9.80
N PRO A 205 -7.93 -5.11 10.10
CA PRO A 205 -8.15 -4.57 11.45
C PRO A 205 -9.63 -4.57 11.89
N VAL A 206 -10.45 -5.49 11.36
CA VAL A 206 -11.92 -5.51 11.55
C VAL A 206 -12.28 -5.49 13.04
N LEU A 207 -11.69 -6.40 13.81
CA LEU A 207 -11.92 -6.52 15.26
C LEU A 207 -10.77 -5.95 16.09
N PHE A 208 -9.82 -5.25 15.46
CA PHE A 208 -8.65 -4.75 16.18
C PHE A 208 -9.04 -3.66 17.17
N LYS A 209 -8.80 -3.90 18.47
CA LYS A 209 -9.22 -3.03 19.57
C LYS A 209 -10.74 -2.75 19.58
N ASP A 210 -11.55 -3.63 18.99
CA ASP A 210 -13.01 -3.48 19.01
C ASP A 210 -13.54 -3.73 20.43
N GLN A 211 -14.46 -2.87 20.87
CA GLN A 211 -15.12 -2.95 22.17
C GLN A 211 -16.32 -3.89 22.12
N VAL A 212 -16.18 -5.05 21.47
CA VAL A 212 -17.26 -6.06 21.36
C VAL A 212 -17.83 -6.39 22.73
N SER A 213 -17.00 -6.43 23.77
CA SER A 213 -17.42 -6.63 25.16
C SER A 213 -18.34 -5.53 25.70
N VAL A 214 -18.19 -4.28 25.26
CA VAL A 214 -19.07 -3.15 25.62
C VAL A 214 -20.36 -3.20 24.81
N LEU A 215 -20.28 -3.53 23.52
CA LEU A 215 -21.47 -3.67 22.66
C LEU A 215 -22.35 -4.85 23.10
N ARG A 216 -21.74 -5.97 23.50
CA ARG A 216 -22.46 -7.12 24.08
C ARG A 216 -23.24 -6.74 25.35
N LYS A 217 -22.64 -5.92 26.23
CA LYS A 217 -23.34 -5.38 27.40
C LYS A 217 -24.52 -4.47 27.02
N LYS A 218 -24.41 -3.75 25.91
CA LYS A 218 -25.46 -2.84 25.42
C LYS A 218 -26.63 -3.57 24.74
N TYR A 219 -26.38 -4.75 24.14
CA TYR A 219 -27.40 -5.54 23.44
C TYR A 219 -27.51 -7.00 23.94
N PRO A 220 -27.90 -7.23 25.20
CA PRO A 220 -28.00 -8.59 25.75
C PRO A 220 -29.05 -9.47 25.06
N SER A 221 -30.02 -8.84 24.37
CA SER A 221 -31.11 -9.53 23.68
C SER A 221 -30.67 -10.22 22.38
N LEU A 222 -29.53 -9.86 21.80
CA LEU A 222 -29.01 -10.48 20.57
C LEU A 222 -28.32 -11.83 20.82
N GLU A 223 -27.97 -12.13 22.07
CA GLU A 223 -27.34 -13.41 22.47
C GLU A 223 -28.35 -14.41 23.05
N LYS A 224 -29.64 -14.05 23.11
CA LYS A 224 -30.70 -14.99 23.51
C LYS A 224 -31.13 -15.83 22.29
N PRO A 225 -31.16 -17.17 22.40
CA PRO A 225 -31.53 -18.07 21.32
C PRO A 225 -33.00 -17.94 20.90
#